data_AF-A0A6H9H3K6-F1
#
_entry.id   AF-A0A6H9H3K6-F1
#
_cell.length_a   1.000
_cell.length_b   1.000
_cell.length_c   1.000
_cell.angle_alpha   90.00
_cell.angle_beta   90.00
_cell.angle_gamma   90.00
#
_symmetry.space_group_name_H-M   'P 1'
#
loop_
_entity.id
_entity.type
_entity.pdbx_description
1 polymer ?
#
loop_
_entity_poly.entity_id
_entity_poly.type
_entity_poly.pdbx_seq_one_letter_code
_entity_poly.pdbx_strand_id
1 'polypeptide(L)'
;MNALALEIGLAPGSYTVSSTPSDPAIAGYVALSSDDLSIMLSVGPLHEGNEVQYFAKRGPAAGQKLRFAAMRDFVRPTRFAVRIRRDLRLDAIVPSPALIEPHTQAPREPIAA
;
A
#
# COMPACT_ATOMS: atom_id res chain seq x y z
N MET A 1 4.18 0.85 -7.51
CA MET A 1 3.04 0.11 -6.95
C MET A 1 3.45 -1.08 -6.10
N ASN A 2 4.23 -2.05 -6.63
CA ASN A 2 4.66 -3.21 -5.83
C ASN A 2 5.36 -2.84 -4.51
N ALA A 3 6.34 -1.94 -4.54
CA ALA A 3 7.00 -1.46 -3.31
C ALA A 3 5.99 -0.89 -2.30
N LEU A 4 5.02 -0.08 -2.75
CA LEU A 4 3.99 0.46 -1.88
C LEU A 4 3.11 -0.64 -1.26
N ALA A 5 2.75 -1.67 -2.02
CA ALA A 5 1.96 -2.79 -1.51
C ALA A 5 2.68 -3.52 -0.35
N LEU A 6 3.98 -3.77 -0.51
CA LEU A 6 4.82 -4.39 0.51
C LEU A 6 4.96 -3.50 1.76
N GLU A 7 5.19 -2.20 1.57
CA GLU A 7 5.30 -1.24 2.68
C GLU A 7 3.98 -1.06 3.44
N ILE A 8 2.83 -1.23 2.77
CA ILE A 8 1.51 -1.27 3.44
C ILE A 8 1.37 -2.53 4.29
N GLY A 9 2.10 -3.61 3.98
CA GLY A 9 1.98 -4.91 4.63
C GLY A 9 1.03 -5.87 3.90
N LEU A 10 0.76 -5.65 2.61
CA LEU A 10 -0.01 -6.60 1.81
C LEU A 10 0.86 -7.82 1.49
N ALA A 11 0.32 -9.02 1.69
CA ALA A 11 1.03 -10.25 1.38
C ALA A 11 1.23 -10.39 -0.14
N PRO A 12 2.39 -10.88 -0.60
CA PRO A 12 2.58 -11.23 -2.01
C PRO A 12 1.46 -12.18 -2.48
N GLY A 13 0.82 -11.84 -3.59
CA GLY A 13 -0.33 -12.60 -4.13
C GLY A 13 -1.70 -12.20 -3.55
N SER A 14 -1.77 -11.38 -2.50
CA SER A 14 -3.04 -10.85 -1.96
C SER A 14 -3.47 -9.53 -2.62
N TYR A 15 -2.75 -9.10 -3.66
CA TYR A 15 -3.02 -7.87 -4.37
C TYR A 15 -2.72 -8.03 -5.85
N THR A 16 -3.41 -7.24 -6.66
CA THR A 16 -3.19 -7.13 -8.10
C THR A 16 -2.74 -5.71 -8.43
N VAL A 17 -1.73 -5.60 -9.29
CA VAL A 17 -1.36 -4.35 -9.94
C VAL A 17 -1.77 -4.43 -11.40
N SER A 18 -2.61 -3.50 -11.85
CA SER A 18 -3.00 -3.39 -13.25
C SER A 18 -2.63 -2.02 -13.81
N SER A 19 -2.36 -1.98 -15.11
CA SER A 19 -2.14 -0.74 -15.84
C SER A 19 -3.15 -0.68 -16.97
N THR A 20 -3.90 0.42 -17.03
CA THR A 20 -4.84 0.68 -18.09
C THR A 20 -4.33 1.88 -18.88
N PRO A 21 -3.79 1.67 -20.09
CA PRO A 21 -3.41 2.78 -20.96
C PRO A 21 -4.67 3.55 -21.36
N SER A 22 -4.50 4.85 -21.65
CA SER A 22 -5.55 5.68 -22.22
C SER A 22 -5.09 6.24 -23.56
N ASP A 23 -5.79 7.25 -24.06
CA ASP A 23 -5.49 7.90 -25.34
C ASP A 23 -4.13 8.64 -25.32
N PRO A 24 -3.43 8.88 -26.45
CA PRO A 24 -2.16 9.60 -26.47
C PRO A 24 -2.15 10.96 -25.76
N ALA A 25 -3.31 11.61 -25.59
CA ALA A 25 -3.43 12.85 -24.83
C ALA A 25 -3.50 12.67 -23.29
N ILE A 26 -3.72 11.45 -22.78
CA ILE A 26 -3.92 11.13 -21.36
C ILE A 26 -3.10 9.89 -20.99
N ALA A 27 -2.25 9.97 -19.96
CA ALA A 27 -1.31 8.90 -19.61
C ALA A 27 -1.94 7.58 -19.09
N GLY A 28 -3.27 7.51 -18.95
CA GLY A 28 -3.97 6.38 -18.34
C GLY A 28 -3.79 6.29 -16.83
N TYR A 29 -3.96 5.10 -16.27
CA TYR A 29 -3.82 4.88 -14.83
C TYR A 29 -3.20 3.53 -14.47
N VAL A 30 -2.59 3.48 -13.30
CA VAL A 30 -2.11 2.25 -12.65
C VAL A 30 -2.88 2.05 -11.36
N ALA A 31 -3.48 0.87 -11.20
CA ALA A 31 -4.24 0.52 -10.00
C ALA A 31 -3.53 -0.58 -9.20
N LEU A 32 -3.56 -0.42 -7.87
CA LEU A 32 -3.26 -1.46 -6.88
C LEU A 32 -4.57 -1.80 -6.18
N SER A 33 -4.97 -3.07 -6.21
CA SER A 33 -6.23 -3.51 -5.61
C SER A 33 -6.01 -4.80 -4.81
N SER A 34 -6.50 -4.82 -3.58
CA SER A 34 -6.65 -6.02 -2.74
C SER A 34 -8.12 -6.19 -2.33
N ASP A 35 -8.41 -7.19 -1.50
CA ASP A 35 -9.72 -7.32 -0.85
C ASP A 35 -10.04 -6.16 0.11
N ASP A 36 -9.01 -5.56 0.70
CA ASP A 36 -9.14 -4.57 1.78
C ASP A 36 -9.11 -3.11 1.30
N LEU A 37 -8.40 -2.82 0.21
CA LEU A 37 -8.20 -1.45 -0.28
C LEU A 37 -8.03 -1.37 -1.80
N SER A 38 -8.19 -0.14 -2.31
CA SER A 38 -7.85 0.20 -3.69
C SER A 38 -7.07 1.50 -3.72
N ILE A 39 -6.03 1.55 -4.57
CA ILE A 39 -5.23 2.74 -4.87
C ILE A 39 -5.16 2.86 -6.38
N MET A 40 -5.39 4.06 -6.90
CA MET A 40 -5.26 4.37 -8.32
C MET A 40 -4.35 5.57 -8.48
N LEU A 41 -3.36 5.44 -9.36
CA LEU A 41 -2.47 6.51 -9.77
C LEU A 41 -2.84 6.93 -11.20
N SER A 42 -3.25 8.19 -11.35
CA SER A 42 -3.58 8.80 -12.63
C SER A 42 -2.72 10.04 -12.81
N VAL A 43 -1.95 10.09 -13.90
CA VAL A 43 -1.04 11.21 -14.19
C VAL A 43 -1.62 12.03 -15.33
N GLY A 44 -1.83 13.32 -15.08
CA GLY A 44 -2.33 14.24 -16.09
C GLY A 44 -2.70 15.59 -15.51
N PRO A 45 -2.93 16.60 -16.36
CA PRO A 45 -3.22 17.98 -15.93
C PRO A 45 -4.48 18.09 -15.08
N LEU A 46 -5.43 17.16 -15.23
CA LEU A 46 -6.67 17.13 -14.44
C LEU A 46 -6.48 16.62 -13.00
N HIS A 47 -5.30 16.07 -12.68
CA HIS A 47 -5.04 15.42 -11.39
C HIS A 47 -3.86 16.04 -10.64
N GLU A 48 -3.37 17.22 -11.04
CA GLU A 48 -2.22 17.84 -10.38
C GLU A 48 -2.48 18.03 -8.87
N GLY A 49 -1.57 17.50 -8.05
CA GLY A 49 -1.68 17.48 -6.59
C GLY A 49 -2.65 16.44 -6.00
N ASN A 50 -3.39 15.72 -6.84
CA ASN A 50 -4.36 14.68 -6.48
C ASN A 50 -4.20 13.41 -7.33
N GLU A 51 -2.98 13.15 -7.81
CA GLU A 51 -2.68 12.07 -8.76
C GLU A 51 -2.98 10.68 -8.18
N VAL A 52 -2.97 10.56 -6.86
CA VAL A 52 -3.18 9.29 -6.17
C VAL A 52 -4.50 9.29 -5.44
N GLN A 53 -5.43 8.48 -5.91
CA GLN A 53 -6.72 8.23 -5.28
C GLN A 53 -6.66 6.91 -4.49
N TYR A 54 -7.21 6.88 -3.27
CA TYR A 54 -7.27 5.65 -2.47
C TYR A 54 -8.46 5.61 -1.52
N PHE A 55 -8.92 4.40 -1.23
CA PHE A 55 -10.01 4.13 -0.28
C PHE A 55 -9.94 2.70 0.27
N ALA A 56 -10.58 2.49 1.42
CA ALA A 56 -10.77 1.18 2.02
C ALA A 56 -12.03 0.51 1.46
N LYS A 57 -11.92 -0.75 1.06
CA LYS A 57 -13.05 -1.61 0.68
C LYS A 57 -13.66 -2.31 1.91
N ARG A 58 -12.85 -2.55 2.95
CA ARG A 58 -13.24 -3.20 4.20
C ARG A 58 -12.75 -2.42 5.42
N GLY A 59 -13.22 -2.82 6.60
CA GLY A 59 -12.83 -2.24 7.88
C GLY A 59 -13.53 -0.92 8.23
N PRO A 60 -13.10 -0.24 9.30
CA PRO A 60 -13.81 0.92 9.86
C PRO A 60 -13.79 2.17 8.96
N ALA A 61 -12.94 2.19 7.93
CA ALA A 61 -12.91 3.25 6.93
C ALA A 61 -13.66 2.89 5.64
N ALA A 62 -14.27 1.71 5.55
CA ALA A 62 -15.09 1.32 4.40
C ALA A 62 -16.29 2.26 4.25
N GLY A 63 -16.61 2.62 2.99
CA GLY A 63 -17.69 3.54 2.68
C GLY A 63 -17.42 5.02 2.99
N GLN A 64 -16.23 5.36 3.52
CA GLN A 64 -15.83 6.76 3.67
C GLN A 64 -15.46 7.38 2.31
N LYS A 65 -15.45 8.73 2.27
CA LYS A 65 -15.09 9.49 1.07
C LYS A 65 -13.71 9.10 0.55
N LEU A 66 -13.57 9.08 -0.79
CA LEU A 66 -12.29 8.89 -1.46
C LEU A 66 -11.26 9.93 -1.00
N ARG A 67 -10.04 9.46 -0.80
CA ARG A 67 -8.90 10.27 -0.38
C ARG A 67 -7.96 10.46 -1.55
N PHE A 68 -7.30 11.60 -1.55
CA PHE A 68 -6.36 11.99 -2.59
C PHE A 68 -5.01 12.36 -1.98
N ALA A 69 -3.95 12.15 -2.75
CA ALA A 69 -2.60 12.58 -2.42
C ALA A 69 -1.83 12.94 -3.69
N ALA A 70 -0.80 13.76 -3.50
CA ALA A 70 0.04 14.19 -4.59
C ALA A 70 1.06 13.11 -4.97
N MET A 71 1.50 13.08 -6.22
CA MET A 71 2.56 12.19 -6.71
C MET A 71 3.84 12.25 -5.84
N ARG A 72 4.16 13.44 -5.31
CA ARG A 72 5.34 13.65 -4.43
C ARG A 72 5.31 12.82 -3.14
N ASP A 73 4.13 12.43 -2.69
CA ASP A 73 3.96 11.53 -1.54
C ASP A 73 4.19 10.09 -1.98
N PHE A 74 3.62 9.71 -3.13
CA PHE A 74 3.73 8.35 -3.69
C PHE A 74 5.16 7.91 -4.00
N VAL A 75 6.02 8.81 -4.48
CA VAL A 75 7.44 8.51 -4.75
C VAL A 75 8.25 8.18 -3.49
N ARG A 76 7.66 8.27 -2.28
CA ARG A 76 8.24 7.84 -1.00
C ARG A 76 7.38 6.71 -0.39
N PRO A 77 7.53 5.46 -0.86
CA PRO A 77 6.62 4.36 -0.55
C PRO A 77 6.40 4.13 0.95
N THR A 78 7.47 4.10 1.75
CA THR A 78 7.38 3.91 3.21
C THR A 78 6.57 5.01 3.90
N ARG A 79 6.86 6.28 3.61
CA ARG A 79 6.13 7.42 4.19
C ARG A 79 4.67 7.41 3.77
N PHE A 80 4.42 7.06 2.51
CA PHE A 80 3.08 7.02 1.97
C PHE A 80 2.26 5.84 2.52
N ALA A 81 2.89 4.69 2.74
CA ALA A 81 2.27 3.55 3.41
C ALA A 81 1.81 3.91 4.82
N VAL A 82 2.66 4.56 5.63
CA VAL A 82 2.29 5.05 6.98
C VAL A 82 1.06 5.97 6.91
N ARG A 83 1.02 6.88 5.93
CA ARG A 83 -0.14 7.75 5.72
C ARG A 83 -1.39 6.97 5.35
N ILE A 84 -1.31 6.04 4.38
CA ILE A 84 -2.46 5.23 3.94
C ILE A 84 -3.00 4.38 5.10
N ARG A 85 -2.12 3.73 5.86
CA ARG A 85 -2.51 2.93 7.03
C ARG A 85 -3.28 3.77 8.04
N ARG A 86 -2.78 4.96 8.37
CA ARG A 86 -3.46 5.91 9.27
C ARG A 86 -4.80 6.39 8.69
N ASP A 87 -4.80 6.83 7.45
CA ASP A 87 -5.95 7.47 6.82
C ASP A 87 -7.10 6.48 6.58
N LEU A 88 -6.78 5.22 6.29
CA LEU A 88 -7.75 4.14 6.08
C LEU A 88 -7.93 3.22 7.30
N ARG A 89 -7.28 3.53 8.43
CA ARG A 89 -7.31 2.71 9.66
C ARG A 89 -7.01 1.24 9.39
N LEU A 90 -6.00 0.99 8.56
CA LEU A 90 -5.67 -0.36 8.10
C LEU A 90 -5.16 -1.25 9.22
N ASP A 91 -4.65 -0.70 10.33
CA ASP A 91 -4.17 -1.51 11.46
C ASP A 91 -5.25 -2.45 12.05
N ALA A 92 -6.54 -2.15 11.80
CA ALA A 92 -7.66 -2.99 12.20
C ALA A 92 -7.92 -4.21 11.28
N ILE A 93 -7.30 -4.26 10.09
CA ILE A 93 -7.59 -5.27 9.05
C ILE A 93 -6.33 -5.84 8.37
N VAL A 94 -5.28 -5.04 8.25
CA VAL A 94 -3.97 -5.42 7.73
C VAL A 94 -2.97 -5.34 8.88
N PRO A 95 -2.40 -6.48 9.32
CA PRO A 95 -1.34 -6.49 10.32
C PRO A 95 -0.25 -5.51 9.93
N SER A 96 0.33 -4.79 10.90
CA SER A 96 1.54 -4.03 10.60
C SER A 96 2.59 -5.01 10.12
N PRO A 97 3.35 -4.71 9.04
CA PRO A 97 4.50 -5.53 8.70
C PRO A 97 5.38 -5.55 9.96
N ALA A 98 5.45 -6.72 10.60
CA ALA A 98 6.31 -6.89 11.75
C ALA A 98 7.72 -6.57 11.26
N LEU A 99 8.41 -5.68 11.96
CA LEU A 99 9.86 -5.59 11.85
C LEU A 99 10.35 -7.03 12.09
N ILE A 100 10.83 -7.70 11.05
CA ILE A 100 11.35 -9.06 11.19
C ILE A 100 12.62 -8.91 12.03
N GLU A 101 12.49 -8.95 13.34
CA GLU A 101 13.62 -9.18 14.23
C GLU A 101 14.04 -10.63 14.02
N PRO A 102 15.30 -10.92 13.67
CA PRO A 102 15.77 -12.29 13.58
C PRO A 102 15.90 -12.86 14.99
N HIS A 103 14.79 -13.31 15.58
CA HIS A 103 14.85 -14.25 16.68
C HIS A 103 15.01 -15.65 16.08
N THR A 104 16.27 -16.06 15.93
CA THR A 104 16.61 -17.49 16.01
C THR A 104 17.63 -17.65 17.12
N GLN A 105 17.08 -17.76 18.32
CA GLN A 105 17.70 -18.41 19.46
C GLN A 105 17.81 -19.91 19.11
N ALA A 106 19.04 -20.44 19.02
CA ALA A 106 19.29 -21.87 18.99
C ALA A 106 20.01 -22.30 20.29
N PRO A 107 19.77 -23.52 20.80
CA PRO A 107 20.09 -23.91 22.17
C PRO A 107 21.58 -24.23 22.33
N ARG A 108 22.15 -23.82 23.47
CA ARG A 108 23.47 -24.31 23.91
C ARG A 108 23.32 -25.78 24.32
N GLU A 109 23.87 -26.70 23.55
CA GLU A 109 24.14 -28.06 24.04
C GLU A 109 25.32 -28.01 25.03
N PRO A 110 25.23 -28.66 26.20
CA PRO A 110 26.38 -28.87 27.07
C PRO A 110 27.20 -30.04 26.54
N ILE A 111 28.46 -29.78 26.17
CA ILE A 111 29.45 -30.84 25.95
C ILE A 111 29.80 -31.39 27.33
N ALA A 112 29.39 -32.64 27.58
CA ALA A 112 29.77 -33.41 28.75
C ALA A 112 31.24 -33.86 28.67
N ALA A 113 31.84 -33.91 29.86
CA ALA A 113 33.19 -34.34 30.29
C ALA A 113 34.06 -35.17 29.34
#